data_AF-A0A0C2HBV2-F1
#
_entry.id   AF-A0A0C2HBV2-F1
#
_cell.length_a   1.000
_cell.length_b   1.000
_cell.length_c   1.000
_cell.angle_alpha   90.00
_cell.angle_beta   90.00
_cell.angle_gamma   90.00
#
_symmetry.space_group_name_H-M   'P 1'
#
loop_
_entity.id
_entity.type
_entity.pdbx_description
1 polymer ?
#
loop_
_entity_poly.entity_id
_entity_poly.type
_entity_poly.pdbx_seq_one_letter_code
_entity_poly.pdbx_strand_id
1 'polypeptide(L)'
;MGVNGPLQFVNPEYMAAFSGHEVDFRGTLGCHKDKYQGNSCKRFRTRTTHLTFGTYNCRPICSQSQLSLLMDETERVKFDVIGLCETKRWNLLSCTWRNGAGVFLGSRKDNSTTGRIGFVVAPHLTPEIQQVSFPSHRIGVLDLQLDKKTRVTVIQIYAPTVDKDEADHTDFYDEVRETAAKALLDRMAHRRPPPAILDAEAAERLAEMNDFKELDAIDEDYDKLVAAIITIRDSCRKRKPSHIILRITEETLQLLKKRRNLKRTTHSHLEMTLLNRLCREKVARVHEEFTRKRLMAAAESRTSIRLAARNIAEYRHVIPCLKDSEGKKITSRLGMEAVIKEYYERLFRSSTATAPDRMLTPRLENTLPFTPSE
;
A
#
# COMPACT_ATOMS: atom_id res chain seq x y z
N MET A 1 -11.48 -15.07 -47.78
CA MET A 1 -10.19 -15.35 -48.45
C MET A 1 -9.18 -14.37 -47.91
N GLY A 2 -8.07 -14.88 -47.39
CA GLY A 2 -7.08 -14.07 -46.69
C GLY A 2 -6.14 -13.33 -47.62
N VAL A 3 -5.43 -12.36 -47.05
CA VAL A 3 -4.01 -12.16 -47.33
C VAL A 3 -3.33 -11.71 -46.05
N ASN A 4 -2.40 -12.55 -45.56
CA ASN A 4 -1.43 -12.21 -44.54
C ASN A 4 -0.38 -11.28 -45.14
N GLY A 5 -0.05 -10.20 -44.44
CA GLY A 5 1.16 -9.37 -44.62
C GLY A 5 1.79 -9.13 -43.25
N PRO A 6 3.13 -9.02 -43.15
CA PRO A 6 3.87 -9.19 -41.89
C PRO A 6 3.67 -8.02 -40.93
N LEU A 7 3.75 -8.34 -39.63
CA LEU A 7 3.90 -7.37 -38.54
C LEU A 7 5.15 -6.50 -38.80
N GLN A 8 4.92 -5.29 -39.30
CA GLN A 8 5.88 -4.22 -39.21
C GLN A 8 5.86 -3.68 -37.78
N PHE A 9 7.02 -3.77 -37.11
CA PHE A 9 7.27 -3.05 -35.88
C PHE A 9 7.34 -1.55 -36.20
N VAL A 10 6.33 -0.80 -35.78
CA VAL A 10 6.38 0.66 -35.69
C VAL A 10 5.99 1.09 -34.28
N ASN A 11 6.80 2.03 -33.80
CA ASN A 11 6.92 2.70 -32.51
C ASN A 11 5.62 3.25 -31.87
N PRO A 12 5.69 3.68 -30.59
CA PRO A 12 4.65 3.50 -29.60
C PRO A 12 3.87 4.79 -29.35
N GLU A 13 2.71 4.93 -29.96
CA GLU A 13 1.69 5.85 -29.46
C GLU A 13 0.35 5.11 -29.51
N TYR A 14 -0.35 5.10 -28.36
CA TYR A 14 -1.59 4.36 -28.07
C TYR A 14 -1.45 2.87 -27.73
N MET A 15 -0.85 2.58 -26.57
CA MET A 15 -1.16 1.37 -25.80
C MET A 15 -1.74 1.76 -24.45
N ALA A 16 -2.91 1.19 -24.13
CA ALA A 16 -3.52 1.25 -22.81
C ALA A 16 -2.53 0.73 -21.77
N ALA A 17 -2.16 1.57 -20.83
CA ALA A 17 -1.17 1.24 -19.81
C ALA A 17 -1.71 0.15 -18.87
N PHE A 18 -1.08 -1.02 -18.86
CA PHE A 18 -1.09 -1.90 -17.70
C PHE A 18 -0.25 -1.22 -16.60
N SER A 19 -0.90 -0.55 -15.66
CA SER A 19 -0.22 -0.07 -14.45
C SER A 19 -0.07 -1.25 -13.47
N GLY A 20 1.02 -2.00 -13.63
CA GLY A 20 1.44 -2.97 -12.62
C GLY A 20 1.91 -2.22 -11.37
N HIS A 21 1.17 -2.34 -10.26
CA HIS A 21 1.62 -1.86 -8.97
C HIS A 21 1.98 -3.07 -8.09
N GLU A 22 3.27 -3.24 -7.81
CA GLU A 22 3.74 -4.19 -6.81
C GLU A 22 3.44 -3.62 -5.42
N VAL A 23 2.53 -4.28 -4.68
CA VAL A 23 2.16 -3.84 -3.33
C VAL A 23 2.88 -4.76 -2.32
N ASP A 24 3.97 -4.24 -1.74
CA ASP A 24 4.76 -4.95 -0.74
C ASP A 24 4.05 -4.92 0.63
N PHE A 25 3.37 -6.02 1.01
CA PHE A 25 2.76 -6.17 2.33
C PHE A 25 3.83 -6.44 3.40
N ARG A 26 4.53 -5.38 3.84
CA ARG A 26 5.58 -5.49 4.87
C ARG A 26 5.01 -5.74 6.27
N GLY A 27 4.95 -7.00 6.66
CA GLY A 27 4.87 -7.45 8.06
C GLY A 27 6.26 -7.63 8.70
N THR A 28 6.75 -6.60 9.39
CA THR A 28 7.86 -6.56 10.37
C THR A 28 9.33 -6.83 9.95
N LEU A 29 10.18 -5.84 10.33
CA LEU A 29 11.55 -5.89 10.87
C LEU A 29 12.47 -7.06 10.45
N GLY A 30 13.42 -6.75 9.57
CA GLY A 30 14.56 -7.64 9.28
C GLY A 30 15.76 -7.38 10.20
N CYS A 31 16.09 -8.34 11.06
CA CYS A 31 17.41 -8.45 11.69
C CYS A 31 18.35 -9.28 10.80
N HIS A 32 19.43 -8.63 10.32
CA HIS A 32 20.53 -9.29 9.62
C HIS A 32 21.45 -10.03 10.61
N LYS A 33 21.92 -11.22 10.23
CA LYS A 33 22.71 -12.13 11.08
C LYS A 33 24.20 -11.92 10.76
N ASP A 34 25.00 -11.51 11.75
CA ASP A 34 26.43 -11.80 11.77
C ASP A 34 26.67 -13.06 12.63
N LYS A 35 27.43 -14.00 12.09
CA LYS A 35 27.70 -15.33 12.65
C LYS A 35 28.67 -15.24 13.82
N TYR A 36 28.24 -15.56 15.05
CA TYR A 36 29.05 -16.21 16.10
C TYR A 36 28.11 -16.96 17.07
N GLN A 37 28.60 -18.08 17.60
CA GLN A 37 27.87 -19.22 18.16
C GLN A 37 27.03 -18.95 19.42
N GLY A 38 25.98 -19.75 19.62
CA GLY A 38 25.35 -20.04 20.92
C GLY A 38 23.87 -19.67 21.05
N ASN A 39 23.03 -20.70 21.17
CA ASN A 39 21.61 -20.73 21.56
C ASN A 39 20.53 -20.59 20.46
N SER A 40 19.71 -21.64 20.39
CA SER A 40 18.71 -21.94 19.37
C SER A 40 17.46 -21.05 19.47
N CYS A 41 17.53 -19.83 18.95
CA CYS A 41 16.34 -19.05 18.62
C CYS A 41 15.74 -19.57 17.31
N LYS A 42 14.64 -20.35 17.39
CA LYS A 42 13.83 -20.72 16.22
C LYS A 42 13.30 -19.44 15.57
N ARG A 43 13.93 -19.01 14.46
CA ARG A 43 13.46 -17.87 13.64
C ARG A 43 12.11 -18.26 13.03
N PHE A 44 11.05 -17.53 13.39
CA PHE A 44 9.88 -17.46 12.51
C PHE A 44 10.31 -16.72 11.24
N ARG A 45 10.60 -17.46 10.17
CA ARG A 45 10.69 -16.90 8.81
C ARG A 45 9.28 -16.44 8.44
N THR A 46 9.01 -15.14 8.41
CA THR A 46 7.87 -14.63 7.66
C THR A 46 8.22 -14.77 6.17
N ARG A 47 7.47 -15.60 5.45
CA ARG A 47 7.56 -15.67 3.98
C ARG A 47 6.99 -14.35 3.47
N THR A 48 7.79 -13.52 2.81
CA THR A 48 7.26 -12.37 2.07
C THR A 48 6.43 -12.92 0.93
N THR A 49 5.11 -12.79 1.00
CA THR A 49 4.21 -13.07 -0.12
C THR A 49 4.11 -11.80 -0.95
N HIS A 50 4.80 -11.77 -2.09
CA HIS A 50 4.64 -10.70 -3.07
C HIS A 50 3.29 -10.95 -3.77
N LEU A 51 2.37 -10.01 -3.63
CA LEU A 51 1.11 -10.01 -4.38
C LEU A 51 1.16 -8.93 -5.46
N THR A 52 0.79 -9.32 -6.65
CA THR A 52 0.86 -8.56 -7.89
C THR A 52 -0.56 -8.20 -8.30
N PHE A 53 -0.89 -6.92 -8.16
CA PHE A 53 -2.20 -6.39 -8.52
C PHE A 53 -2.11 -5.63 -9.85
N GLY A 54 -3.06 -5.89 -10.73
CA GLY A 54 -3.26 -5.15 -11.97
C GLY A 54 -4.63 -4.48 -11.98
N THR A 55 -4.76 -3.39 -12.74
CA THR A 55 -6.07 -2.85 -13.10
C THR A 55 -6.14 -2.78 -14.62
N TYR A 56 -7.28 -3.16 -15.19
CA TYR A 56 -7.48 -3.17 -16.63
C TYR A 56 -8.86 -2.65 -17.00
N ASN A 57 -8.88 -1.55 -17.74
CA ASN A 57 -10.11 -1.05 -18.34
C ASN A 57 -10.36 -1.81 -19.64
N CYS A 58 -11.34 -2.72 -19.60
CA CYS A 58 -11.56 -3.70 -20.65
C CYS A 58 -12.21 -3.12 -21.91
N ARG A 59 -12.85 -1.94 -21.80
CA ARG A 59 -13.95 -1.55 -22.70
C ARG A 59 -15.01 -2.70 -22.75
N PRO A 60 -16.15 -2.60 -23.46
CA PRO A 60 -17.25 -3.57 -23.30
C PRO A 60 -16.84 -5.02 -23.59
N ILE A 61 -16.95 -5.92 -22.61
CA ILE A 61 -16.84 -7.38 -22.82
C ILE A 61 -18.26 -7.92 -23.03
N CYS A 62 -18.77 -7.75 -24.25
CA CYS A 62 -20.12 -8.11 -24.61
C CYS A 62 -20.26 -9.58 -25.05
N SER A 63 -19.19 -10.20 -25.55
CA SER A 63 -19.20 -11.57 -26.07
C SER A 63 -18.27 -12.52 -25.32
N GLN A 64 -18.55 -13.83 -25.42
CA GLN A 64 -17.68 -14.88 -24.88
C GLN A 64 -16.30 -14.90 -25.56
N SER A 65 -16.22 -14.51 -26.84
CA SER A 65 -14.96 -14.40 -27.58
C SER A 65 -14.05 -13.31 -27.03
N GLN A 66 -14.61 -12.15 -26.65
CA GLN A 66 -13.84 -11.07 -26.01
C GLN A 66 -13.33 -11.46 -24.63
N LEU A 67 -14.13 -12.21 -23.87
CA LEU A 67 -13.70 -12.76 -22.59
C LEU A 67 -12.56 -13.77 -22.77
N SER A 68 -12.64 -14.63 -23.78
CA SER A 68 -11.55 -15.57 -24.09
C SER A 68 -10.26 -14.85 -24.44
N LEU A 69 -10.32 -13.81 -25.28
CA LEU A 69 -9.15 -13.01 -25.65
C LEU A 69 -8.52 -12.33 -24.42
N LEU A 70 -9.35 -11.77 -23.53
CA LEU A 70 -8.87 -11.20 -22.27
C LEU A 70 -8.12 -12.26 -21.45
N MET A 71 -8.68 -13.47 -21.31
CA MET A 71 -8.05 -14.55 -20.55
C MET A 71 -6.72 -14.97 -21.19
N ASP A 72 -6.67 -15.09 -22.52
CA ASP A 72 -5.43 -15.44 -23.25
C ASP A 72 -4.33 -14.37 -23.05
N GLU A 73 -4.69 -13.08 -23.01
CA GLU A 73 -3.73 -12.01 -22.69
C GLU A 73 -3.31 -12.03 -21.22
N THR A 74 -4.23 -12.38 -20.31
CA THR A 74 -3.89 -12.49 -18.89
C THR A 74 -2.87 -13.61 -18.64
N GLU A 75 -2.89 -14.71 -19.40
CA GLU A 75 -1.91 -15.79 -19.30
C GLU A 75 -0.48 -15.36 -19.64
N ARG A 76 -0.32 -14.28 -20.41
CA ARG A 76 1.00 -13.74 -20.78
C ARG A 76 1.62 -12.86 -19.71
N VAL A 77 0.83 -12.43 -18.73
CA VAL A 77 1.24 -11.50 -17.68
C VAL A 77 1.25 -12.23 -16.33
N LYS A 78 2.27 -12.00 -15.52
CA LYS A 78 2.29 -12.49 -14.15
C LYS A 78 1.41 -11.58 -13.29
N PHE A 79 0.26 -12.07 -12.84
CA PHE A 79 -0.63 -11.36 -11.93
C PHE A 79 -1.20 -12.31 -10.89
N ASP A 80 -1.62 -11.75 -9.74
CA ASP A 80 -2.32 -12.49 -8.70
C ASP A 80 -3.80 -12.09 -8.66
N VAL A 81 -4.09 -10.79 -8.82
CA VAL A 81 -5.44 -10.25 -8.97
C VAL A 81 -5.44 -9.12 -10.00
N ILE A 82 -6.38 -9.13 -10.93
CA ILE A 82 -6.66 -8.00 -11.84
C ILE A 82 -8.04 -7.45 -11.53
N GLY A 83 -8.12 -6.16 -11.23
CA GLY A 83 -9.38 -5.42 -11.19
C GLY A 83 -9.79 -4.96 -12.59
N LEU A 84 -11.00 -5.30 -13.01
CA LEU A 84 -11.55 -4.94 -14.32
C LEU A 84 -12.48 -3.73 -14.18
N CYS A 85 -12.40 -2.82 -15.15
CA CYS A 85 -13.33 -1.72 -15.32
C CYS A 85 -14.03 -1.79 -16.69
N GLU A 86 -15.24 -1.24 -16.77
CA GLU A 86 -16.09 -1.17 -17.97
C GLU A 86 -16.45 -2.50 -18.64
N THR A 87 -16.66 -3.58 -17.87
CA THR A 87 -16.93 -4.93 -18.39
C THR A 87 -18.24 -5.08 -19.19
N LYS A 88 -19.10 -4.06 -19.17
CA LYS A 88 -20.43 -3.92 -19.82
C LYS A 88 -21.38 -5.14 -19.96
N ARG A 89 -21.24 -6.20 -19.16
CA ARG A 89 -22.08 -7.42 -19.21
C ARG A 89 -23.46 -7.29 -18.55
N TRP A 90 -24.49 -7.98 -19.05
CA TRP A 90 -25.87 -7.89 -18.53
C TRP A 90 -26.06 -8.55 -17.15
N ASN A 91 -25.57 -9.77 -16.98
CA ASN A 91 -25.80 -10.58 -15.78
C ASN A 91 -24.52 -10.70 -14.93
N LEU A 92 -24.71 -10.90 -13.62
CA LEU A 92 -23.62 -11.27 -12.70
C LEU A 92 -22.96 -12.54 -13.24
N LEU A 93 -21.65 -12.50 -13.43
CA LEU A 93 -20.88 -13.68 -13.83
C LEU A 93 -19.93 -14.02 -12.69
N SER A 94 -20.08 -15.23 -12.17
CA SER A 94 -19.07 -15.87 -11.34
C SER A 94 -18.74 -17.19 -12.03
N CYS A 95 -17.54 -17.31 -12.58
CA CYS A 95 -17.09 -18.56 -13.16
C CYS A 95 -15.62 -18.81 -12.90
N THR A 96 -15.25 -20.08 -12.85
CA THR A 96 -13.86 -20.52 -12.94
C THR A 96 -13.52 -20.77 -14.41
N TRP A 97 -12.42 -20.18 -14.88
CA TRP A 97 -11.94 -20.37 -16.23
C TRP A 97 -11.21 -21.73 -16.37
N ARG A 98 -10.89 -22.13 -17.61
CA ARG A 98 -10.26 -23.43 -17.92
C ARG A 98 -8.92 -23.64 -17.21
N ASN A 99 -8.18 -22.56 -16.96
CA ASN A 99 -6.90 -22.56 -16.24
C ASN A 99 -7.08 -22.51 -14.71
N GLY A 100 -8.31 -22.52 -14.20
CA GLY A 100 -8.64 -22.42 -12.78
C GLY A 100 -8.75 -20.99 -12.24
N ALA A 101 -8.59 -19.95 -13.07
CA ALA A 101 -8.72 -18.56 -12.64
C ALA A 101 -10.18 -18.20 -12.32
N GLY A 102 -10.42 -17.50 -11.21
CA GLY A 102 -11.75 -17.00 -10.86
C GLY A 102 -12.06 -15.70 -11.59
N VAL A 103 -13.18 -15.65 -12.31
CA VAL A 103 -13.68 -14.47 -13.02
C VAL A 103 -14.99 -14.02 -12.40
N PHE A 104 -15.01 -12.81 -11.86
CA PHE A 104 -16.16 -12.22 -11.19
C PHE A 104 -16.52 -10.89 -11.85
N LEU A 105 -17.70 -10.78 -12.44
CA LEU A 105 -18.16 -9.57 -13.13
C LEU A 105 -19.49 -9.12 -12.51
N GLY A 106 -19.56 -7.86 -12.07
CA GLY A 106 -20.79 -7.26 -11.54
C GLY A 106 -21.91 -7.16 -12.59
N SER A 107 -23.17 -7.23 -12.13
CA SER A 107 -24.37 -7.12 -12.97
C SER A 107 -24.79 -5.68 -13.26
N ARG A 108 -25.65 -5.50 -14.26
CA ARG A 108 -26.35 -4.23 -14.53
C ARG A 108 -27.46 -4.00 -13.50
N LYS A 109 -27.69 -2.76 -13.09
CA LYS A 109 -28.95 -2.29 -12.49
C LYS A 109 -29.74 -1.53 -13.55
N ASP A 110 -31.06 -1.63 -13.57
CA ASP A 110 -31.91 -1.31 -14.72
C ASP A 110 -31.74 0.11 -15.32
N ASN A 111 -31.20 1.07 -14.56
CA ASN A 111 -31.17 2.49 -14.94
C ASN A 111 -29.78 3.10 -15.18
N SER A 112 -28.67 2.33 -15.17
CA SER A 112 -27.34 2.90 -15.50
C SER A 112 -26.68 2.24 -16.73
N THR A 113 -26.24 3.08 -17.66
CA THR A 113 -25.58 2.70 -18.93
C THR A 113 -24.06 2.58 -18.78
N THR A 114 -23.52 2.93 -17.61
CA THR A 114 -22.09 3.21 -17.42
C THR A 114 -21.59 2.62 -16.11
N GLY A 115 -20.33 2.16 -16.12
CA GLY A 115 -19.63 1.59 -14.96
C GLY A 115 -19.97 0.12 -14.74
N ARG A 116 -18.96 -0.75 -14.90
CA ARG A 116 -19.04 -2.13 -14.42
C ARG A 116 -17.65 -2.54 -13.94
N ILE A 117 -17.60 -3.17 -12.79
CA ILE A 117 -16.37 -3.64 -12.17
C ILE A 117 -16.35 -5.15 -12.16
N GLY A 118 -15.15 -5.71 -12.24
CA GLY A 118 -14.93 -7.13 -12.09
C GLY A 118 -13.57 -7.43 -11.49
N PHE A 119 -13.33 -8.70 -11.25
CA PHE A 119 -12.06 -9.24 -10.80
C PHE A 119 -11.70 -10.46 -11.62
N VAL A 120 -10.41 -10.60 -11.94
CA VAL A 120 -9.80 -11.85 -12.38
C VAL A 120 -8.80 -12.24 -11.31
N VAL A 121 -8.98 -13.40 -10.71
CA VAL A 121 -8.15 -13.91 -9.61
C VAL A 121 -7.38 -15.11 -10.12
N ALA A 122 -6.07 -15.13 -9.89
CA ALA A 122 -5.23 -16.23 -10.30
C ALA A 122 -5.67 -17.56 -9.66
N PRO A 123 -5.42 -18.71 -10.31
CA PRO A 123 -5.89 -20.01 -9.83
C PRO A 123 -5.45 -20.35 -8.40
N HIS A 124 -4.25 -19.94 -8.03
CA HIS A 124 -3.68 -20.21 -6.70
C HIS A 124 -4.31 -19.38 -5.56
N LEU A 125 -4.98 -18.26 -5.88
CA LEU A 125 -5.72 -17.43 -4.90
C LEU A 125 -7.23 -17.66 -4.91
N THR A 126 -7.74 -18.36 -5.92
CA THR A 126 -9.16 -18.70 -6.03
C THR A 126 -9.72 -19.42 -4.80
N PRO A 127 -9.03 -20.39 -4.16
CA PRO A 127 -9.53 -21.01 -2.92
C PRO A 127 -9.48 -20.09 -1.70
N GLU A 128 -8.69 -19.01 -1.73
CA GLU A 128 -8.56 -18.07 -0.61
C GLU A 128 -9.63 -16.96 -0.64
N ILE A 129 -10.50 -16.96 -1.65
CA ILE A 129 -11.61 -16.01 -1.77
C ILE A 129 -12.65 -16.31 -0.71
N GLN A 130 -12.90 -15.34 0.17
CA GLN A 130 -13.97 -15.41 1.17
C GLN A 130 -15.28 -14.86 0.59
N GLN A 131 -15.19 -13.71 -0.07
CA GLN A 131 -16.35 -13.02 -0.61
C GLN A 131 -15.95 -12.11 -1.78
N VAL A 132 -16.83 -12.00 -2.76
CA VAL A 132 -16.80 -10.96 -3.78
C VAL A 132 -18.12 -10.22 -3.74
N SER A 133 -18.08 -8.90 -3.66
CA SER A 133 -19.28 -8.08 -3.65
C SER A 133 -19.12 -6.86 -4.56
N PHE A 134 -20.24 -6.37 -5.06
CA PHE A 134 -20.29 -5.18 -5.90
C PHE A 134 -21.32 -4.22 -5.30
N PRO A 135 -20.95 -3.44 -4.26
CA PRO A 135 -21.87 -2.48 -3.63
C PRO A 135 -22.44 -1.48 -4.63
N SER A 136 -21.60 -1.08 -5.59
CA SER A 136 -21.92 -0.12 -6.64
C SER A 136 -21.48 -0.62 -8.01
N HIS A 137 -22.03 0.00 -9.05
CA HIS A 137 -21.59 -0.19 -10.43
C HIS A 137 -20.13 0.26 -10.67
N ARG A 138 -19.61 1.13 -9.79
CA ARG A 138 -18.23 1.68 -9.81
C ARG A 138 -17.38 1.24 -8.63
N ILE A 139 -17.86 0.32 -7.80
CA ILE A 139 -17.11 -0.18 -6.64
C ILE A 139 -17.28 -1.70 -6.57
N GLY A 140 -16.17 -2.42 -6.67
CA GLY A 140 -16.08 -3.85 -6.41
C GLY A 140 -15.18 -4.12 -5.21
N VAL A 141 -15.55 -5.10 -4.41
CA VAL A 141 -14.81 -5.51 -3.21
C VAL A 141 -14.54 -7.01 -3.27
N LEU A 142 -13.27 -7.39 -3.14
CA LEU A 142 -12.80 -8.76 -3.10
C LEU A 142 -12.08 -9.01 -1.76
N ASP A 143 -12.58 -9.96 -0.99
CA ASP A 143 -11.99 -10.37 0.28
C ASP A 143 -11.23 -11.69 0.15
N LEU A 144 -9.95 -11.66 0.54
CA LEU A 144 -9.02 -12.79 0.49
C LEU A 144 -8.49 -13.11 1.89
N GLN A 145 -8.42 -14.40 2.21
CA GLN A 145 -7.86 -14.94 3.46
C GLN A 145 -6.54 -15.66 3.18
N LEU A 146 -5.47 -14.93 2.90
CA LEU A 146 -4.17 -15.53 2.51
C LEU A 146 -3.58 -16.50 3.55
N ASP A 147 -3.78 -16.21 4.84
CA ASP A 147 -3.27 -17.01 5.96
C ASP A 147 -4.21 -16.86 7.16
N LYS A 148 -4.13 -17.73 8.17
CA LYS A 148 -4.88 -17.61 9.45
C LYS A 148 -4.75 -16.27 10.19
N LYS A 149 -3.78 -15.43 9.79
CA LYS A 149 -3.50 -14.12 10.40
C LYS A 149 -3.62 -12.95 9.42
N THR A 150 -3.73 -13.21 8.12
CA THR A 150 -3.64 -12.18 7.08
C THR A 150 -4.91 -12.19 6.24
N ARG A 151 -5.73 -11.14 6.42
CA ARG A 151 -6.88 -10.82 5.58
C ARG A 151 -6.57 -9.61 4.73
N VAL A 152 -6.83 -9.74 3.43
CA VAL A 152 -6.65 -8.67 2.45
C VAL A 152 -7.99 -8.41 1.79
N THR A 153 -8.41 -7.15 1.81
CA THR A 153 -9.58 -6.66 1.09
C THR A 153 -9.08 -5.78 -0.04
N VAL A 154 -9.43 -6.12 -1.27
CA VAL A 154 -9.09 -5.39 -2.49
C VAL A 154 -10.34 -4.64 -2.93
N ILE A 155 -10.23 -3.33 -3.08
CA ILE A 155 -11.33 -2.48 -3.56
C ILE A 155 -10.96 -1.97 -4.94
N GLN A 156 -11.70 -2.40 -5.96
CA GLN A 156 -11.57 -1.89 -7.32
C GLN A 156 -12.60 -0.77 -7.52
N ILE A 157 -12.14 0.34 -8.08
CA ILE A 157 -12.91 1.58 -8.18
C ILE A 157 -12.84 2.11 -9.61
N TYR A 158 -13.93 2.69 -10.11
CA TYR A 158 -13.97 3.42 -11.39
C TYR A 158 -14.56 4.82 -11.22
N ALA A 159 -13.67 5.81 -11.13
CA ALA A 159 -14.03 7.21 -10.85
C ALA A 159 -14.94 7.82 -11.93
N PRO A 160 -15.88 8.73 -11.58
CA PRO A 160 -16.63 9.52 -12.54
C PRO A 160 -15.70 10.40 -13.39
N THR A 161 -16.09 10.60 -14.65
CA THR A 161 -15.43 11.54 -15.56
C THR A 161 -15.70 12.97 -15.12
N VAL A 162 -14.85 13.91 -15.53
CA VAL A 162 -14.96 15.34 -15.18
C VAL A 162 -16.26 15.98 -15.68
N ASP A 163 -16.87 15.40 -16.72
CA ASP A 163 -18.15 15.87 -17.29
C ASP A 163 -19.37 15.58 -16.41
N LYS A 164 -19.18 14.94 -15.25
CA LYS A 164 -20.23 14.68 -14.27
C LYS A 164 -20.38 15.85 -13.31
N ASP A 165 -21.59 16.01 -12.78
CA ASP A 165 -21.90 17.04 -11.81
C ASP A 165 -21.15 16.80 -10.49
N GLU A 166 -20.94 17.88 -9.74
CA GLU A 166 -20.20 17.84 -8.48
C GLU A 166 -20.91 16.98 -7.41
N ALA A 167 -22.25 16.86 -7.49
CA ALA A 167 -23.03 15.97 -6.65
C ALA A 167 -22.75 14.49 -6.97
N ASP A 168 -22.79 14.09 -8.24
CA ASP A 168 -22.37 12.75 -8.70
C ASP A 168 -20.95 12.37 -8.18
N HIS A 169 -20.02 13.33 -8.16
CA HIS A 169 -18.68 13.12 -7.61
C HIS A 169 -18.68 12.95 -6.10
N THR A 170 -19.41 13.79 -5.38
CA THR A 170 -19.49 13.78 -3.92
C THR A 170 -20.10 12.47 -3.42
N ASP A 171 -21.25 12.09 -4.00
CA ASP A 171 -21.95 10.84 -3.67
C ASP A 171 -21.04 9.63 -3.87
N PHE A 172 -20.26 9.62 -4.96
CA PHE A 172 -19.31 8.55 -5.23
C PHE A 172 -18.18 8.47 -4.20
N TYR A 173 -17.58 9.61 -3.82
CA TYR A 173 -16.51 9.59 -2.81
C TYR A 173 -17.02 9.21 -1.42
N ASP A 174 -18.24 9.60 -1.09
CA ASP A 174 -18.90 9.17 0.15
C ASP A 174 -19.17 7.66 0.15
N GLU A 175 -19.63 7.09 -0.96
CA GLU A 175 -19.82 5.64 -1.13
C GLU A 175 -18.50 4.85 -1.01
N VAL A 176 -17.42 5.37 -1.60
CA VAL A 176 -16.06 4.81 -1.44
C VAL A 176 -15.61 4.85 0.01
N ARG A 177 -15.83 5.97 0.70
CA ARG A 177 -15.45 6.13 2.11
C ARG A 177 -16.21 5.17 3.00
N GLU A 178 -17.52 5.03 2.79
CA GLU A 178 -18.35 4.09 3.54
C GLU A 178 -17.91 2.64 3.29
N THR A 179 -17.67 2.26 2.04
CA THR A 179 -17.18 0.92 1.68
C THR A 179 -15.83 0.62 2.34
N ALA A 180 -14.90 1.57 2.31
CA ALA A 180 -13.60 1.42 2.95
C ALA A 180 -13.72 1.34 4.49
N ALA A 181 -14.62 2.11 5.09
CA ALA A 181 -14.88 2.07 6.53
C ALA A 181 -15.49 0.73 6.95
N LYS A 182 -16.46 0.21 6.18
CA LYS A 182 -17.05 -1.11 6.39
C LYS A 182 -16.01 -2.22 6.28
N ALA A 183 -15.20 -2.21 5.22
CA ALA A 183 -14.10 -3.15 5.05
C ALA A 183 -13.09 -3.08 6.22
N LEU A 184 -12.80 -1.88 6.72
CA LEU A 184 -11.93 -1.71 7.89
C LEU A 184 -12.58 -2.28 9.16
N LEU A 185 -13.86 -2.04 9.38
CA LEU A 185 -14.61 -2.54 10.53
C LEU A 185 -14.70 -4.06 10.52
N ASP A 186 -15.00 -4.66 9.37
CA ASP A 186 -15.01 -6.11 9.19
C ASP A 186 -13.62 -6.71 9.46
N ARG A 187 -12.55 -6.05 9.01
CA ARG A 187 -11.18 -6.45 9.35
C ARG A 187 -10.87 -6.30 10.84
N MET A 188 -11.45 -5.32 11.53
CA MET A 188 -11.27 -5.14 12.98
C MET A 188 -12.04 -6.19 13.78
N ALA A 189 -13.27 -6.52 13.40
CA ALA A 189 -14.08 -7.55 14.06
C ALA A 189 -13.41 -8.92 14.03
N HIS A 190 -12.71 -9.24 12.93
CA HIS A 190 -12.03 -10.52 12.75
C HIS A 190 -10.54 -10.47 13.08
N ARG A 191 -10.03 -9.34 13.59
CA ARG A 191 -8.65 -9.26 14.05
C ARG A 191 -8.52 -10.07 15.33
N ARG A 192 -7.55 -10.98 15.36
CA ARG A 192 -7.15 -11.58 16.64
C ARG A 192 -6.72 -10.45 17.57
N PRO A 193 -7.23 -10.41 18.81
CA PRO A 193 -6.85 -9.36 19.73
C PRO A 193 -5.34 -9.42 19.94
N PRO A 194 -4.67 -8.27 20.12
CA PRO A 194 -3.23 -8.23 20.31
C PRO A 194 -2.83 -9.21 21.43
N PRO A 195 -1.69 -9.92 21.29
CA PRO A 195 -1.18 -10.75 22.37
C PRO A 195 -1.00 -9.86 23.60
N ALA A 196 -1.76 -10.16 24.65
CA ALA A 196 -1.73 -9.43 25.91
C ALA A 196 -0.87 -10.17 26.92
N ILE A 197 -0.32 -9.44 27.87
CA ILE A 197 0.32 -9.98 29.08
C ILE A 197 -0.65 -9.71 30.23
N LEU A 198 -0.85 -10.71 31.09
CA LEU A 198 -1.58 -10.53 32.34
C LEU A 198 -0.61 -9.99 33.37
N ASP A 199 -1.00 -8.90 34.03
CA ASP A 199 -0.27 -8.37 35.17
C ASP A 199 -0.60 -9.17 36.42
N ALA A 200 0.36 -9.97 36.90
CA ALA A 200 0.15 -10.88 38.02
C ALA A 200 -0.23 -10.14 39.31
N GLU A 201 0.47 -9.04 39.63
CA GLU A 201 0.22 -8.25 40.84
C GLU A 201 -1.16 -7.56 40.82
N ALA A 202 -1.61 -7.07 39.66
CA ALA A 202 -2.95 -6.49 39.54
C ALA A 202 -4.04 -7.57 39.60
N ALA A 203 -3.76 -8.78 39.12
CA ALA A 203 -4.69 -9.91 39.22
C ALA A 203 -4.91 -10.34 40.66
N GLU A 204 -3.84 -10.42 41.46
CA GLU A 204 -3.94 -10.73 42.89
C GLU A 204 -4.78 -9.68 43.63
N ARG A 205 -4.49 -8.38 43.45
CA ARG A 205 -5.29 -7.31 44.09
C ARG A 205 -6.76 -7.36 43.72
N LEU A 206 -7.08 -7.59 42.44
CA LEU A 206 -8.46 -7.66 42.00
C LEU A 206 -9.16 -8.95 42.46
N ALA A 207 -8.43 -10.06 42.59
CA ALA A 207 -8.96 -11.29 43.14
C ALA A 207 -9.31 -11.13 44.64
N GLU A 208 -8.46 -10.45 45.41
CA GLU A 208 -8.70 -10.14 46.83
C GLU A 208 -9.90 -9.21 47.05
N MET A 209 -10.20 -8.33 46.09
CA MET A 209 -11.34 -7.42 46.17
C MET A 209 -12.68 -8.06 45.80
N ASN A 210 -12.67 -9.25 45.17
CA ASN A 210 -13.89 -9.95 44.81
C ASN A 210 -14.34 -10.89 45.93
N ASP A 211 -15.58 -10.71 46.39
CA ASP A 211 -16.20 -11.52 47.45
C ASP A 211 -16.82 -12.79 46.84
N PHE A 212 -16.04 -13.88 46.79
CA PHE A 212 -16.48 -15.19 46.29
C PHE A 212 -17.28 -15.95 47.36
N LYS A 213 -18.45 -15.42 47.74
CA LYS A 213 -19.36 -16.10 48.67
C LYS A 213 -20.09 -17.23 47.96
N GLU A 214 -20.08 -18.40 48.61
CA GLU A 214 -20.85 -19.57 48.20
C GLU A 214 -22.35 -19.24 48.23
N LEU A 215 -23.04 -19.54 47.13
CA LEU A 215 -24.47 -19.33 46.98
C LEU A 215 -25.20 -20.66 47.01
N ASP A 216 -26.46 -20.65 47.44
CA ASP A 216 -27.28 -21.85 47.58
C ASP A 216 -27.58 -22.55 46.23
N ALA A 217 -27.46 -21.81 45.11
CA ALA A 217 -27.65 -22.31 43.76
C ALA A 217 -26.30 -22.44 43.03
N ILE A 218 -25.87 -23.69 42.82
CA ILE A 218 -24.58 -24.04 42.19
C ILE A 218 -24.42 -23.42 40.80
N ASP A 219 -25.49 -23.39 40.00
CA ASP A 219 -25.43 -22.82 38.65
C ASP A 219 -25.22 -21.30 38.69
N GLU A 220 -25.89 -20.60 39.61
CA GLU A 220 -25.72 -19.16 39.78
C GLU A 220 -24.36 -18.78 40.36
N ASP A 221 -23.82 -19.63 41.25
CA ASP A 221 -22.47 -19.48 41.78
C ASP A 221 -21.42 -19.65 40.68
N TYR A 222 -21.57 -20.67 39.84
CA TYR A 222 -20.70 -20.91 38.70
C TYR A 222 -20.70 -19.74 37.71
N ASP A 223 -21.88 -19.21 37.37
CA ASP A 223 -21.99 -18.07 36.45
C ASP A 223 -21.35 -16.80 37.03
N LYS A 224 -21.51 -16.54 38.33
CA LYS A 224 -20.88 -15.40 39.02
C LYS A 224 -19.36 -15.55 39.10
N LEU A 225 -18.88 -16.76 39.37
CA LEU A 225 -17.45 -17.09 39.37
C LEU A 225 -16.85 -16.87 37.97
N VAL A 226 -17.49 -17.37 36.92
CA VAL A 226 -17.05 -17.18 35.54
C VAL A 226 -17.03 -15.69 35.16
N ALA A 227 -18.08 -14.95 35.53
CA ALA A 227 -18.17 -13.51 35.28
C ALA A 227 -17.06 -12.72 36.00
N ALA A 228 -16.77 -13.05 37.27
CA ALA A 228 -15.70 -12.45 38.04
C ALA A 228 -14.31 -12.74 37.41
N ILE A 229 -14.05 -13.99 37.02
CA ILE A 229 -12.80 -14.39 36.36
C ILE A 229 -12.63 -13.64 35.02
N ILE A 230 -13.69 -13.52 34.22
CA ILE A 230 -13.67 -12.75 32.96
C ILE A 230 -13.34 -11.27 33.24
N THR A 231 -13.97 -10.69 34.26
CA THR A 231 -13.78 -9.28 34.65
C THR A 231 -12.35 -9.01 35.13
N ILE A 232 -11.79 -9.89 35.97
CA ILE A 232 -10.40 -9.82 36.42
C ILE A 232 -9.46 -9.95 35.21
N ARG A 233 -9.66 -10.97 34.37
CA ARG A 233 -8.83 -11.19 33.17
C ARG A 233 -8.81 -9.96 32.26
N ASP A 234 -9.95 -9.35 32.02
CA ASP A 234 -10.07 -8.23 31.08
C ASP A 234 -9.48 -6.94 31.69
N SER A 235 -9.60 -6.75 33.00
CA SER A 235 -8.99 -5.64 33.75
C SER A 235 -7.46 -5.75 33.87
N CYS A 236 -6.94 -6.97 34.04
CA CYS A 236 -5.50 -7.25 34.13
C CYS A 236 -4.78 -7.29 32.78
N ARG A 237 -5.54 -7.14 31.68
CA ARG A 237 -5.02 -7.30 30.33
C ARG A 237 -4.18 -6.10 29.91
N LYS A 238 -2.85 -6.20 30.06
CA LYS A 238 -1.92 -5.19 29.54
C LYS A 238 -1.51 -5.51 28.11
N ARG A 239 -1.42 -4.47 27.28
CA ARG A 239 -0.80 -4.60 25.94
C ARG A 239 0.67 -4.99 26.13
N LYS A 240 1.16 -5.93 25.31
CA LYS A 240 2.61 -6.18 25.24
C LYS A 240 3.34 -4.84 25.03
N PRO A 241 4.46 -4.59 25.73
CA PRO A 241 5.27 -3.42 25.48
C PRO A 241 5.56 -3.31 23.98
N SER A 242 5.16 -2.21 23.35
CA SER A 242 5.47 -1.99 21.96
C SER A 242 6.98 -1.90 21.82
N HIS A 243 7.59 -2.74 20.97
CA HIS A 243 9.01 -2.65 20.64
C HIS A 243 9.40 -1.28 20.01
N ILE A 244 8.39 -0.47 19.64
CA ILE A 244 8.54 0.93 19.26
C ILE A 244 8.76 1.75 20.53
N ILE A 245 10.02 1.86 20.94
CA ILE A 245 10.42 2.79 21.99
C ILE A 245 10.20 4.20 21.43
N LEU A 246 9.33 4.98 22.09
CA LEU A 246 9.09 6.37 21.71
C LEU A 246 10.41 7.15 21.79
N ARG A 247 10.95 7.50 20.62
CA ARG A 247 12.19 8.26 20.50
C ARG A 247 12.01 9.74 20.84
N ILE A 248 10.76 10.21 20.93
CA ILE A 248 10.40 11.61 21.19
C ILE A 248 9.54 11.66 22.45
N THR A 249 9.85 12.59 23.36
CA THR A 249 9.08 12.81 24.61
C THR A 249 7.75 13.53 24.32
N GLU A 250 6.74 13.31 25.18
CA GLU A 250 5.42 13.92 25.00
C GLU A 250 5.47 15.46 24.99
N GLU A 251 6.30 16.07 25.83
CA GLU A 251 6.52 17.52 25.80
C GLU A 251 7.03 18.02 24.44
N THR A 252 7.92 17.26 23.80
CA THR A 252 8.49 17.62 22.49
C THR A 252 7.43 17.42 21.41
N LEU A 253 6.57 16.40 21.53
CA LEU A 253 5.42 16.21 20.65
C LEU A 253 4.44 17.38 20.76
N GLN A 254 4.17 17.89 21.97
CA GLN A 254 3.31 19.06 22.16
C GLN A 254 3.88 20.32 21.49
N LEU A 255 5.20 20.55 21.55
CA LEU A 255 5.83 21.66 20.82
C LEU A 255 5.73 21.51 19.30
N LEU A 256 5.91 20.29 18.79
CA LEU A 256 5.76 20.00 17.36
C LEU A 256 4.30 20.17 16.89
N LYS A 257 3.32 19.78 17.72
CA LYS A 257 1.90 20.02 17.50
C LYS A 257 1.60 21.53 17.51
N LYS A 258 2.12 22.27 18.50
CA LYS A 258 1.99 23.74 18.57
C LYS A 258 2.55 24.40 17.30
N ARG A 259 3.70 23.93 16.81
CA ARG A 259 4.30 24.41 15.55
C ARG A 259 3.40 24.13 14.34
N ARG A 260 2.80 22.94 14.29
CA ARG A 260 1.90 22.53 13.20
C ARG A 260 0.66 23.41 13.12
N ASN A 261 0.16 23.87 14.27
CA ASN A 261 -1.08 24.64 14.37
C ASN A 261 -0.87 26.17 14.26
N LEU A 262 0.37 26.65 14.36
CA LEU A 262 0.68 28.08 14.27
C LEU A 262 0.58 28.57 12.82
N LYS A 263 -0.35 29.49 12.55
CA LYS A 263 -0.56 30.07 11.21
C LYS A 263 0.60 31.01 10.86
N ARG A 264 1.08 30.93 9.62
CA ARG A 264 2.15 31.80 9.11
C ARG A 264 1.57 33.13 8.66
N THR A 265 1.46 34.08 9.58
CA THR A 265 1.08 35.48 9.29
C THR A 265 2.29 36.40 9.48
N THR A 266 2.23 37.64 8.97
CA THR A 266 3.29 38.65 9.14
C THR A 266 3.58 38.95 10.62
N HIS A 267 2.57 38.92 11.49
CA HIS A 267 2.70 39.16 12.93
C HIS A 267 3.26 37.96 13.72
N SER A 268 3.09 36.72 13.24
CA SER A 268 3.53 35.49 13.93
C SER A 268 4.92 34.98 13.50
N HIS A 269 5.65 35.74 12.67
CA HIS A 269 6.97 35.33 12.16
C HIS A 269 8.02 35.13 13.27
N LEU A 270 8.03 36.02 14.27
CA LEU A 270 8.95 35.93 15.43
C LEU A 270 8.61 34.72 16.31
N GLU A 271 7.33 34.50 16.60
CA GLU A 271 6.85 33.34 17.36
C GLU A 271 7.22 32.02 16.67
N MET A 272 7.01 31.95 15.35
CA MET A 272 7.40 30.80 14.53
C MET A 272 8.92 30.57 14.56
N THR A 273 9.72 31.63 14.54
CA THR A 273 11.19 31.54 14.59
C THR A 273 11.67 31.00 15.93
N LEU A 274 11.16 31.54 17.03
CA LEU A 274 11.47 31.09 18.39
C LEU A 274 11.01 29.64 18.62
N LEU A 275 9.81 29.30 18.15
CA LEU A 275 9.26 27.95 18.27
C LEU A 275 10.07 26.93 17.45
N ASN A 276 10.54 27.30 16.25
CA ASN A 276 11.43 26.45 15.46
C ASN A 276 12.78 26.22 16.15
N ARG A 277 13.37 27.26 16.75
CA ARG A 277 14.60 27.14 17.54
C ARG A 277 14.40 26.19 18.72
N LEU A 278 13.34 26.40 19.50
CA LEU A 278 12.98 25.57 20.64
C LEU A 278 12.72 24.10 20.24
N CYS A 279 12.00 23.87 19.13
CA CYS A 279 11.76 22.52 18.63
C CYS A 279 13.08 21.81 18.25
N ARG A 280 13.99 22.50 17.55
CA ARG A 280 15.30 21.92 17.19
C ARG A 280 16.12 21.56 18.42
N GLU A 281 16.16 22.46 19.40
CA GLU A 281 16.89 22.26 20.66
C GLU A 281 16.33 21.09 21.47
N LYS A 282 15.00 21.03 21.69
CA LYS A 282 14.37 19.92 22.40
C LYS A 282 14.55 18.58 21.68
N VAL A 283 14.38 18.55 20.36
CA VAL A 283 14.58 17.31 19.57
C VAL A 283 16.03 16.82 19.65
N ALA A 284 17.01 17.73 19.61
CA ALA A 284 18.42 17.39 19.75
C ALA A 284 18.72 16.77 21.13
N ARG A 285 18.30 17.44 22.22
CA ARG A 285 18.47 16.93 23.59
C ARG A 285 17.82 15.56 23.79
N VAL A 286 16.61 15.38 23.26
CA VAL A 286 15.91 14.10 23.34
C VAL A 286 16.67 13.00 22.60
N HIS A 287 17.26 13.30 21.44
CA HIS A 287 18.07 12.31 20.72
C HIS A 287 19.36 11.96 21.47
N GLU A 288 20.02 12.94 22.08
CA GLU A 288 21.20 12.73 22.93
C GLU A 288 20.86 11.88 24.16
N GLU A 289 19.80 12.22 24.88
CA GLU A 289 19.34 11.47 26.04
C GLU A 289 18.96 10.03 25.68
N PHE A 290 18.25 9.84 24.56
CA PHE A 290 17.91 8.52 24.07
C PHE A 290 19.16 7.70 23.76
N THR A 291 20.15 8.32 23.12
CA THR A 291 21.44 7.69 22.80
C THR A 291 22.17 7.30 24.09
N ARG A 292 22.26 8.23 25.05
CA ARG A 292 22.87 8.00 26.36
C ARG A 292 22.19 6.86 27.11
N LYS A 293 20.87 6.89 27.27
CA LYS A 293 20.09 5.86 27.98
C LYS A 293 20.32 4.47 27.37
N ARG A 294 20.31 4.37 26.03
CA ARG A 294 20.52 3.09 25.35
C ARG A 294 21.93 2.55 25.49
N LEU A 295 22.94 3.42 25.43
CA LEU A 295 24.34 3.01 25.62
C LEU A 295 24.59 2.58 27.07
N MET A 296 24.02 3.30 28.05
CA MET A 296 24.11 2.94 29.47
C MET A 296 23.43 1.59 29.75
N ALA A 297 22.20 1.39 29.26
CA ALA A 297 21.49 0.12 29.41
C ALA A 297 22.25 -1.04 28.74
N ALA A 298 22.94 -0.79 27.62
CA ALA A 298 23.79 -1.80 26.98
C ALA A 298 25.00 -2.18 27.85
N ALA A 299 25.64 -1.18 28.47
CA ALA A 299 26.74 -1.39 29.39
C ALA A 299 26.29 -2.17 30.65
N GLU A 300 25.16 -1.79 31.26
CA GLU A 300 24.58 -2.46 32.42
C GLU A 300 24.19 -3.92 32.12
N SER A 301 23.58 -4.16 30.96
CA SER A 301 23.20 -5.51 30.52
C SER A 301 24.37 -6.35 29.98
N ARG A 302 25.62 -5.84 30.03
CA ARG A 302 26.83 -6.45 29.44
C ARG A 302 26.65 -6.86 27.97
N THR A 303 25.79 -6.15 27.26
CA THR A 303 25.57 -6.37 25.82
C THR A 303 26.56 -5.56 24.99
N SER A 304 26.71 -5.91 23.71
CA SER A 304 27.67 -5.23 22.84
C SER A 304 27.28 -3.76 22.64
N ILE A 305 28.09 -2.85 23.21
CA ILE A 305 27.96 -1.39 23.05
C ILE A 305 28.03 -1.00 21.56
N ARG A 306 28.88 -1.69 20.78
CA ARG A 306 29.00 -1.48 19.32
C ARG A 306 27.69 -1.80 18.59
N LEU A 307 27.00 -2.86 18.99
CA LEU A 307 25.69 -3.21 18.44
C LEU A 307 24.62 -2.19 18.85
N ALA A 308 24.63 -1.74 20.10
CA ALA A 308 23.72 -0.69 20.59
C ALA A 308 23.91 0.61 19.81
N ALA A 309 25.15 1.05 19.56
CA ALA A 309 25.46 2.22 18.75
C ALA A 309 24.97 2.09 17.31
N ARG A 310 25.18 0.91 16.68
CA ARG A 310 24.67 0.62 15.33
C ARG A 310 23.15 0.72 15.25
N ASN A 311 22.44 0.12 16.21
CA ASN A 311 20.97 0.15 16.29
C ASN A 311 20.39 1.54 16.61
N ILE A 312 21.21 2.50 17.03
CA ILE A 312 20.82 3.91 17.18
C ILE A 312 20.99 4.65 15.83
N ALA A 313 22.01 4.27 15.05
CA ALA A 313 22.39 4.91 13.78
C ALA A 313 21.59 4.43 12.55
N GLU A 314 20.93 3.27 12.60
CA GLU A 314 20.23 2.61 11.47
C GLU A 314 19.17 3.45 10.70
N TYR A 315 18.84 4.67 11.15
CA TYR A 315 17.91 5.58 10.48
C TYR A 315 18.55 6.56 9.50
N ARG A 316 19.87 6.48 9.24
CA ARG A 316 20.46 7.16 8.08
C ARG A 316 20.24 6.25 6.88
N HIS A 317 19.15 6.48 6.12
CA HIS A 317 18.96 5.85 4.81
C HIS A 317 20.09 6.29 3.88
N VAL A 318 21.23 5.60 3.95
CA VAL A 318 22.34 5.78 3.03
C VAL A 318 22.11 4.82 1.88
N ILE A 319 22.06 5.33 0.66
CA ILE A 319 22.03 4.51 -0.55
C ILE A 319 23.37 3.76 -0.61
N PRO A 320 23.40 2.43 -0.42
CA PRO A 320 24.65 1.70 -0.27
C PRO A 320 25.40 1.53 -1.60
N CYS A 321 24.69 1.65 -2.73
CA CYS A 321 25.23 1.56 -4.06
C CYS A 321 24.22 2.08 -5.09
N LEU A 322 24.72 2.52 -6.24
CA LEU A 322 23.92 2.82 -7.43
C LEU A 322 24.34 1.91 -8.59
N LYS A 323 23.50 1.83 -9.61
CA LYS A 323 23.87 1.23 -10.89
C LYS A 323 24.09 2.36 -11.89
N ASP A 324 25.16 2.27 -12.67
CA ASP A 324 25.37 3.16 -13.82
C ASP A 324 24.41 2.83 -14.97
N SER A 325 24.52 3.61 -16.06
CA SER A 325 23.77 3.43 -17.31
C SER A 325 24.04 2.07 -17.99
N GLU A 326 25.17 1.44 -17.70
CA GLU A 326 25.55 0.10 -18.19
C GLU A 326 25.09 -1.04 -17.24
N GLY A 327 24.47 -0.69 -16.11
CA GLY A 327 23.94 -1.64 -15.12
C GLY A 327 24.97 -2.17 -14.10
N LYS A 328 26.21 -1.68 -14.11
CA LYS A 328 27.29 -2.04 -13.19
C LYS A 328 27.13 -1.33 -11.85
N LYS A 329 27.41 -2.07 -10.76
CA LYS A 329 27.20 -1.63 -9.38
C LYS A 329 28.35 -0.74 -8.90
N ILE A 330 28.04 0.49 -8.49
CA ILE A 330 28.99 1.47 -7.96
C ILE A 330 28.73 1.67 -6.47
N THR A 331 29.75 1.43 -5.66
CA THR A 331 29.75 1.55 -4.19
C THR A 331 30.57 2.75 -3.68
N SER A 332 31.37 3.38 -4.55
CA SER A 332 32.16 4.57 -4.23
C SER A 332 31.27 5.82 -4.15
N ARG A 333 31.49 6.67 -3.15
CA ARG A 333 30.74 7.93 -2.99
C ARG A 333 30.87 8.85 -4.21
N LEU A 334 32.10 9.09 -4.68
CA LEU A 334 32.34 9.95 -5.85
C LEU A 334 31.72 9.35 -7.11
N GLY A 335 31.77 8.02 -7.25
CA GLY A 335 31.13 7.31 -8.36
C GLY A 335 29.60 7.42 -8.32
N MET A 336 29.00 7.30 -7.13
CA MET A 336 27.57 7.49 -6.96
C MET A 336 27.14 8.93 -7.28
N GLU A 337 27.90 9.94 -6.84
CA GLU A 337 27.64 11.34 -7.15
C GLU A 337 27.68 11.61 -8.67
N ALA A 338 28.62 11.00 -9.39
CA ALA A 338 28.71 11.08 -10.85
C ALA A 338 27.48 10.47 -11.55
N VAL A 339 27.05 9.27 -11.14
CA VAL A 339 25.85 8.60 -11.69
C VAL A 339 24.58 9.42 -11.44
N ILE A 340 24.43 9.98 -10.24
CA ILE A 340 23.30 10.84 -9.90
C ILE A 340 23.30 12.08 -10.80
N LYS A 341 24.46 12.71 -10.97
CA LYS A 341 24.62 13.89 -11.81
C LYS A 341 24.25 13.59 -13.26
N GLU A 342 24.79 12.51 -13.83
CA GLU A 342 24.48 12.08 -15.21
C GLU A 342 22.98 11.81 -15.38
N TYR A 343 22.36 11.12 -14.42
CA TYR A 343 20.92 10.83 -14.44
C TYR A 343 20.09 12.12 -14.49
N TYR A 344 20.37 13.08 -13.62
CA TYR A 344 19.62 14.33 -13.56
C TYR A 344 19.92 15.27 -14.73
N GLU A 345 21.16 15.30 -15.23
CA GLU A 345 21.50 16.01 -16.47
C GLU A 345 20.71 15.45 -17.65
N ARG A 346 20.60 14.12 -17.77
CA ARG A 346 19.77 13.49 -18.81
C ARG A 346 18.29 13.76 -18.63
N LEU A 347 17.80 13.76 -17.38
CA LEU A 347 16.39 14.02 -17.07
C LEU A 347 15.97 15.46 -17.40
N PHE A 348 16.88 16.43 -17.20
CA PHE A 348 16.61 17.86 -17.39
C PHE A 348 17.22 18.44 -18.67
N ARG A 349 17.89 17.64 -19.50
CA ARG A 349 18.20 18.03 -20.88
C ARG A 349 16.88 18.14 -21.64
N SER A 350 16.49 19.38 -21.93
CA SER A 350 15.30 19.70 -22.71
C SER A 350 15.31 19.00 -24.07
N SER A 351 14.36 18.11 -24.32
CA SER A 351 14.01 17.68 -25.68
C SER A 351 13.19 18.78 -26.36
N THR A 352 13.78 19.95 -26.59
CA THR A 352 13.30 20.83 -27.65
C THR A 352 13.85 20.23 -28.94
N ALA A 353 13.05 19.39 -29.59
CA ALA A 353 13.26 19.09 -31.00
C ALA A 353 13.14 20.41 -31.74
N THR A 354 14.27 21.05 -32.03
CA THR A 354 14.33 22.12 -33.00
C THR A 354 13.90 21.49 -34.33
N ALA A 355 12.69 21.83 -34.78
CA ALA A 355 12.22 21.45 -36.10
C ALA A 355 13.28 21.87 -37.14
N PRO A 356 13.60 21.03 -38.14
CA PRO A 356 14.56 21.41 -39.16
C PRO A 356 14.01 22.61 -39.92
N ASP A 357 14.84 23.63 -39.99
CA ASP A 357 14.66 24.86 -40.73
C ASP A 357 14.18 24.55 -42.15
N ARG A 358 12.92 24.90 -42.46
CA ARG A 358 12.42 24.91 -43.83
C ARG A 358 13.13 26.05 -44.55
N MET A 359 14.30 25.72 -45.11
CA MET A 359 14.98 26.54 -46.11
C MET A 359 13.98 26.87 -47.23
N LEU A 360 13.60 28.15 -47.29
CA LEU A 360 12.88 28.74 -48.41
C LEU A 360 13.77 28.66 -49.65
N THR A 361 13.47 27.75 -50.58
CA THR A 361 14.08 27.75 -51.91
C THR A 361 13.48 28.88 -52.76
N PRO A 362 14.30 29.76 -53.39
CA PRO A 362 13.82 30.77 -54.30
C PRO A 362 13.22 30.13 -55.55
N ARG A 363 12.04 30.62 -55.96
CA ARG A 363 11.40 30.31 -57.23
C ARG A 363 12.36 30.60 -58.39
N LEU A 364 12.70 29.57 -59.17
CA LEU A 364 13.16 29.73 -60.54
C LEU A 364 12.03 29.27 -61.46
N GLU A 365 11.55 30.22 -62.26
CA GLU A 365 10.52 30.06 -63.27
C GLU A 365 10.93 28.97 -64.27
N ASN A 366 10.02 28.03 -64.51
CA ASN A 366 9.97 27.27 -65.76
C ASN A 366 8.49 27.13 -66.12
N THR A 367 8.07 28.05 -66.96
CA THR A 367 6.82 28.08 -67.71
C THR A 367 6.76 26.90 -68.68
N LEU A 368 5.67 26.12 -68.63
CA LEU A 368 5.18 25.36 -69.78
C LEU A 368 3.64 25.49 -69.86
N PRO A 369 3.08 25.50 -71.08
CA PRO A 369 1.90 26.30 -71.40
C PRO A 369 0.59 25.53 -71.22
N PHE A 370 -0.44 26.27 -70.83
CA PHE A 370 -1.83 25.84 -70.93
C PHE A 370 -2.19 25.57 -72.40
N THR A 371 -2.79 24.41 -72.66
CA THR A 371 -3.67 24.22 -73.81
C THR A 371 -5.09 23.93 -73.27
N PRO A 372 -6.11 24.65 -73.75
CA PRO A 372 -7.51 24.35 -73.46
C PRO A 372 -8.16 23.58 -74.62
N SER A 373 -8.98 22.59 -74.30
CA SER A 373 -10.07 22.00 -75.12
C SER A 373 -10.71 20.91 -74.25
N GLU A 374 -12.02 20.67 -74.19
CA GLU A 374 -13.25 21.29 -74.70
C GLU A 374 -14.37 20.80 -73.77
#